data_AF-A0A2T7Q7Y3-F1
#
_entry.id   AF-A0A2T7Q7Y3-F1
#
_cell.length_a   1.000
_cell.length_b   1.000
_cell.length_c   1.000
_cell.angle_alpha   90.00
_cell.angle_beta   90.00
_cell.angle_gamma   90.00
#
_symmetry.space_group_name_H-M   'P 1'
#
loop_
_entity.id
_entity.type
_entity.pdbx_description
1 polymer ?
#
loop_
_entity_poly.entity_id
_entity_poly.type
_entity_poly.pdbx_seq_one_letter_code
_entity_poly.pdbx_strand_id
1 'polypeptide(L)'
;MIGSFKTNSPLNIIFLLIYGVVLKFYAFLHPHIPVAQATDGFLYHRFLNFLAPFGKEVPIIYPIIVLILILSQAISFTNFINNQKLLPKATYLPAMAYVLITSLFPEWWQLSSALIINSLLAWVWAMLSNLFNNPRPKTLVFNAGLVISLTSFLYFPSICFILMVFFALISMRPFNLSEWIIAILGLLTPYYFLFAVLFLAGNWNPLTYLPSLSVSIPKFQYDMWAWVAIVLLIIPFLISGFYIQRNILKMLIQVRKSWSLILVYLIIALLIPFINFASSFEYWILCALPFAAFHAYTYFYAEKKWILLVIHWLFIIFILTLNIWLPAVKG
;
A
#
# COMPACT_ATOMS: atom_id res chain seq x y z
N MET A 1 -22.71 -11.56 -2.13
CA MET A 1 -21.80 -10.37 -2.15
C MET A 1 -20.47 -10.67 -2.82
N ILE A 2 -19.65 -11.64 -2.35
CA ILE A 2 -18.37 -11.99 -3.00
C ILE A 2 -18.54 -12.38 -4.49
N GLY A 3 -19.65 -13.07 -4.81
CA GLY A 3 -19.99 -13.42 -6.20
C GLY A 3 -20.12 -12.21 -7.13
N SER A 4 -20.59 -11.07 -6.64
CA SER A 4 -20.69 -9.83 -7.43
C SER A 4 -19.31 -9.27 -7.75
N PHE A 5 -18.38 -9.28 -6.77
CA PHE A 5 -16.99 -8.84 -6.97
C PHE A 5 -16.17 -9.76 -7.88
N LYS A 6 -16.63 -10.98 -8.19
CA LYS A 6 -16.01 -11.84 -9.22
C LYS A 6 -16.23 -11.33 -10.64
N THR A 7 -17.15 -10.39 -10.86
CA THR A 7 -17.37 -9.77 -12.17
C THR A 7 -16.73 -8.38 -12.22
N ASN A 8 -16.38 -7.92 -13.41
CA ASN A 8 -15.89 -6.56 -13.64
C ASN A 8 -17.05 -5.60 -13.93
N SER A 9 -17.98 -5.44 -12.99
CA SER A 9 -19.14 -4.55 -13.14
C SER A 9 -18.92 -3.20 -12.45
N PRO A 10 -19.27 -2.06 -13.07
CA PRO A 10 -19.26 -0.74 -12.42
C PRO A 10 -20.09 -0.68 -11.14
N LEU A 11 -21.15 -1.51 -11.02
CA LEU A 11 -21.97 -1.62 -9.81
C LEU A 11 -21.14 -1.99 -8.57
N ASN A 12 -20.02 -2.71 -8.75
CA ASN A 12 -19.12 -3.07 -7.67
C ASN A 12 -18.43 -1.86 -7.02
N ILE A 13 -18.35 -0.71 -7.69
CA ILE A 13 -17.84 0.53 -7.10
C ILE A 13 -18.79 1.01 -5.99
N ILE A 14 -20.11 0.95 -6.23
CA ILE A 14 -21.13 1.32 -5.23
C ILE A 14 -21.08 0.35 -4.06
N PHE A 15 -20.99 -0.96 -4.33
CA PHE A 15 -20.82 -1.94 -3.25
C PHE A 15 -19.54 -1.70 -2.46
N LEU A 16 -18.44 -1.34 -3.11
CA LEU A 16 -17.17 -1.03 -2.46
C LEU A 16 -17.25 0.21 -1.56
N LEU A 17 -17.97 1.25 -2.00
CA LEU A 17 -18.25 2.45 -1.20
C LEU A 17 -19.01 2.07 0.08
N ILE A 18 -20.11 1.32 -0.04
CA ILE A 18 -20.89 0.85 1.11
C ILE A 18 -20.00 0.03 2.04
N TYR A 19 -19.18 -0.86 1.47
CA TYR A 19 -18.24 -1.67 2.22
C TYR A 19 -17.24 -0.84 3.03
N GLY A 20 -16.63 0.17 2.41
CA GLY A 20 -15.66 1.05 3.07
C GLY A 20 -16.27 1.88 4.19
N VAL A 21 -17.49 2.41 4.00
CA VAL A 21 -18.20 3.18 5.04
C VAL A 21 -18.58 2.29 6.22
N VAL A 22 -19.16 1.11 5.96
CA VAL A 22 -19.60 0.19 7.02
C VAL A 22 -18.43 -0.33 7.84
N LEU A 23 -17.33 -0.73 7.21
CA LEU A 23 -16.18 -1.32 7.90
C LEU A 23 -15.34 -0.31 8.70
N LYS A 24 -15.44 0.99 8.37
CA LYS A 24 -14.74 2.07 9.06
C LYS A 24 -15.69 3.01 9.79
N PHE A 25 -16.89 2.53 10.11
CA PHE A 25 -17.93 3.33 10.74
C PHE A 25 -17.44 4.02 12.03
N TYR A 26 -16.64 3.34 12.85
CA TYR A 26 -16.04 3.92 14.06
C TYR A 26 -15.21 5.18 13.78
N ALA A 27 -14.42 5.19 12.68
CA ALA A 27 -13.57 6.33 12.34
C ALA A 27 -14.40 7.59 11.98
N PHE A 28 -15.63 7.42 11.50
CA PHE A 28 -16.55 8.54 11.24
C PHE A 28 -17.21 9.06 12.53
N LEU A 29 -17.51 8.17 13.48
CA LEU A 29 -18.08 8.55 14.78
C LEU A 29 -17.06 9.18 15.72
N HIS A 30 -15.81 8.71 15.68
CA HIS A 30 -14.70 9.19 16.51
C HIS A 30 -13.51 9.59 15.62
N PRO A 31 -13.60 10.73 14.91
CA PRO A 31 -12.52 11.15 14.02
C PRO A 31 -11.22 11.40 14.79
N HIS A 32 -10.15 10.78 14.33
CA HIS A 32 -8.81 10.96 14.89
C HIS A 32 -8.08 12.10 14.15
N ILE A 33 -7.54 13.06 14.90
CA ILE A 33 -6.70 14.12 14.34
C ILE A 33 -5.27 13.57 14.18
N PRO A 34 -4.76 13.44 12.95
CA PRO A 34 -3.43 12.86 12.70
C PRO A 34 -2.33 13.71 13.33
N VAL A 35 -1.37 13.03 13.96
CA VAL A 35 -0.18 13.64 14.57
C VAL A 35 1.03 13.17 13.78
N ALA A 36 1.87 14.14 13.40
CA ALA A 36 3.11 13.86 12.70
C ALA A 36 4.08 13.04 13.57
N GLN A 37 4.70 12.03 12.98
CA GLN A 37 5.69 11.17 13.59
C GLN A 37 7.11 11.57 13.17
N ALA A 38 8.12 11.13 13.92
CA ALA A 38 9.52 11.47 13.64
C ALA A 38 10.03 10.89 12.29
N THR A 39 9.39 9.84 11.79
CA THR A 39 9.72 9.19 10.51
C THR A 39 8.99 9.79 9.32
N ASP A 40 8.05 10.70 9.55
CA ASP A 40 7.35 11.40 8.49
C ASP A 40 8.28 12.39 7.79
N GLY A 41 8.11 12.51 6.48
CA GLY A 41 8.87 13.45 5.67
C GLY A 41 8.29 14.87 5.75
N PHE A 42 9.12 15.87 5.45
CA PHE A 42 8.74 17.28 5.55
C PHE A 42 7.49 17.66 4.74
N LEU A 43 7.21 17.00 3.61
CA LEU A 43 5.99 17.27 2.83
C LEU A 43 4.74 16.83 3.58
N TYR A 44 4.81 15.73 4.34
CA TYR A 44 3.68 15.28 5.13
C TYR A 44 3.41 16.22 6.31
N HIS A 45 4.46 16.70 6.99
CA HIS A 45 4.32 17.75 8.01
C HIS A 45 3.65 19.02 7.44
N ARG A 46 4.09 19.47 6.26
CA ARG A 46 3.49 20.63 5.59
C ARG A 46 2.03 20.39 5.20
N PHE A 47 1.71 19.18 4.73
CA PHE A 47 0.35 18.77 4.41
C PHE A 47 -0.57 18.74 5.63
N LEU A 48 -0.10 18.21 6.77
CA LEU A 48 -0.87 18.24 8.02
C LEU A 48 -1.10 19.67 8.52
N ASN A 49 -0.06 20.52 8.48
CA ASN A 49 -0.19 21.93 8.88
C ASN A 49 -1.18 22.70 7.99
N PHE A 50 -1.24 22.37 6.70
CA PHE A 50 -2.23 22.94 5.78
C PHE A 50 -3.66 22.52 6.13
N LEU A 51 -3.86 21.26 6.55
CA LEU A 51 -5.19 20.76 6.94
C LEU A 51 -5.60 21.13 8.37
N ALA A 52 -4.65 21.44 9.25
CA ALA A 52 -4.89 21.63 10.68
C ALA A 52 -5.98 22.68 11.03
N PRO A 53 -6.08 23.85 10.36
CA PRO A 53 -7.14 24.82 10.65
C PRO A 53 -8.54 24.22 10.42
N PHE A 54 -8.75 23.56 9.28
CA PHE A 54 -10.03 22.93 8.92
C PHE A 54 -10.32 21.70 9.78
N GLY A 55 -9.31 20.89 10.07
CA GLY A 55 -9.45 19.64 10.82
C GLY A 55 -9.76 19.85 12.30
N LYS A 56 -9.44 21.01 12.88
CA LYS A 56 -9.84 21.36 14.25
C LYS A 56 -11.33 21.68 14.36
N GLU A 57 -11.88 22.39 13.37
CA GLU A 57 -13.30 22.75 13.35
C GLU A 57 -14.19 21.59 12.88
N VAL A 58 -13.72 20.83 11.88
CA VAL A 58 -14.47 19.74 11.25
C VAL A 58 -13.60 18.47 11.19
N PRO A 59 -13.42 17.74 12.32
CA PRO A 59 -12.54 16.56 12.37
C PRO A 59 -12.91 15.43 11.41
N ILE A 60 -14.18 15.35 10.99
CA ILE A 60 -14.67 14.32 10.06
C ILE A 60 -14.03 14.41 8.65
N ILE A 61 -13.33 15.50 8.34
CA ILE A 61 -12.57 15.63 7.09
C ILE A 61 -11.50 14.54 6.95
N TYR A 62 -10.86 14.13 8.05
CA TYR A 62 -9.80 13.11 8.03
C TYR A 62 -10.30 11.73 7.60
N PRO A 63 -11.33 11.13 8.24
CA PRO A 63 -11.87 9.83 7.79
C PRO A 63 -12.47 9.90 6.37
N ILE A 64 -12.99 11.05 5.93
CA ILE A 64 -13.43 11.24 4.54
C ILE A 64 -12.23 11.15 3.58
N ILE A 65 -11.13 11.85 3.86
CA ILE A 65 -9.90 11.77 3.05
C ILE A 65 -9.36 10.33 3.02
N VAL A 66 -9.33 9.65 4.17
CA VAL A 66 -8.89 8.25 4.27
C VAL A 66 -9.76 7.34 3.41
N LEU A 67 -11.09 7.49 3.47
CA LEU A 67 -12.01 6.68 2.67
C LEU A 67 -11.79 6.92 1.17
N ILE A 68 -11.64 8.19 0.75
CA ILE A 68 -11.37 8.54 -0.65
C ILE A 68 -10.04 7.92 -1.12
N LEU A 69 -8.98 8.01 -0.31
CA LEU A 69 -7.68 7.41 -0.61
C LEU A 69 -7.80 5.90 -0.76
N ILE A 70 -8.42 5.21 0.20
CA ILE A 70 -8.54 3.74 0.18
C ILE A 70 -9.37 3.28 -1.02
N LEU A 71 -10.49 3.95 -1.33
CA LEU A 71 -11.32 3.60 -2.49
C LEU A 71 -10.58 3.86 -3.80
N SER A 72 -9.89 5.00 -3.92
CA SER A 72 -9.06 5.31 -5.09
C SER A 72 -7.94 4.29 -5.29
N GLN A 73 -7.25 3.90 -4.21
CA GLN A 73 -6.21 2.87 -4.21
C GLN A 73 -6.78 1.51 -4.60
N ALA A 74 -7.90 1.10 -4.00
CA ALA A 74 -8.56 -0.17 -4.29
C ALA A 74 -8.95 -0.29 -5.76
N ILE A 75 -9.56 0.76 -6.33
CA ILE A 75 -10.01 0.79 -7.74
C ILE A 75 -8.81 0.85 -8.68
N SER A 76 -7.87 1.79 -8.47
CA SER A 76 -6.70 1.96 -9.33
C SER A 76 -5.83 0.71 -9.36
N PHE A 77 -5.57 0.11 -8.19
CA PHE A 77 -4.78 -1.10 -8.08
C PHE A 77 -5.47 -2.31 -8.70
N THR A 78 -6.78 -2.44 -8.54
CA THR A 78 -7.57 -3.47 -9.25
C THR A 78 -7.45 -3.33 -10.76
N ASN A 79 -7.52 -2.11 -11.28
CA ASN A 79 -7.33 -1.86 -12.71
C ASN A 79 -5.92 -2.25 -13.16
N PHE A 80 -4.88 -1.94 -12.38
CA PHE A 80 -3.51 -2.37 -12.68
C PHE A 80 -3.37 -3.90 -12.68
N ILE A 81 -3.93 -4.59 -11.69
CA ILE A 81 -3.95 -6.06 -11.61
C ILE A 81 -4.64 -6.67 -12.84
N ASN A 82 -5.80 -6.14 -13.22
CA ASN A 82 -6.57 -6.61 -14.36
C ASN A 82 -5.81 -6.36 -15.68
N ASN A 83 -5.15 -5.21 -15.83
CA ASN A 83 -4.32 -4.88 -17.00
C ASN A 83 -3.11 -5.81 -17.13
N GLN A 84 -2.49 -6.20 -16.01
CA GLN A 84 -1.40 -7.18 -15.99
C GLN A 84 -1.88 -8.63 -16.10
N LYS A 85 -3.20 -8.88 -16.16
CA LYS A 85 -3.81 -10.23 -16.24
C LYS A 85 -3.28 -11.18 -15.15
N LEU A 86 -3.08 -10.65 -13.94
CA LEU A 86 -2.62 -11.45 -12.78
C LEU A 86 -3.66 -12.50 -12.36
N LEU A 87 -4.95 -12.21 -12.57
CA LEU A 87 -6.04 -13.16 -12.46
C LEU A 87 -6.53 -13.59 -13.87
N PRO A 88 -7.08 -14.80 -14.03
CA PRO A 88 -7.54 -15.30 -15.33
C PRO A 88 -8.64 -14.47 -16.00
N LYS A 89 -9.42 -13.73 -15.21
CA LYS A 89 -10.49 -12.84 -15.66
C LYS A 89 -10.43 -11.54 -14.88
N ALA A 90 -10.87 -10.45 -15.48
CA ALA A 90 -10.98 -9.17 -14.81
C ALA A 90 -12.03 -9.25 -13.68
N THR A 91 -11.67 -8.83 -12.47
CA THR A 91 -12.54 -8.89 -11.29
C THR A 91 -12.31 -7.68 -10.37
N TYR A 92 -13.25 -7.45 -9.43
CA TYR A 92 -13.10 -6.49 -8.32
C TYR A 92 -12.67 -7.16 -7.00
N LEU A 93 -12.24 -8.42 -7.03
CA LEU A 93 -11.73 -9.11 -5.85
C LEU A 93 -10.53 -8.41 -5.18
N PRO A 94 -9.57 -7.82 -5.93
CA PRO A 94 -8.48 -7.06 -5.29
C PRO A 94 -8.97 -5.83 -4.55
N ALA A 95 -9.96 -5.10 -5.09
CA ALA A 95 -10.54 -3.94 -4.41
C ALA A 95 -11.22 -4.35 -3.11
N MET A 96 -12.05 -5.40 -3.16
CA MET A 96 -12.72 -5.94 -1.96
C MET A 96 -11.69 -6.38 -0.91
N ALA A 97 -10.66 -7.12 -1.32
CA ALA A 97 -9.59 -7.56 -0.42
C ALA A 97 -8.84 -6.36 0.19
N TYR A 98 -8.55 -5.32 -0.61
CA TYR A 98 -7.87 -4.12 -0.14
C TYR A 98 -8.65 -3.39 0.96
N VAL A 99 -9.96 -3.19 0.76
CA VAL A 99 -10.83 -2.54 1.76
C VAL A 99 -10.93 -3.39 3.03
N LEU A 100 -11.01 -4.72 2.91
CA LEU A 100 -10.99 -5.63 4.06
C LEU A 100 -9.67 -5.52 4.84
N ILE A 101 -8.54 -5.63 4.15
CA ILE A 101 -7.21 -5.61 4.76
C ILE A 101 -6.95 -4.28 5.43
N THR A 102 -7.20 -3.15 4.76
CA THR A 102 -7.02 -1.79 5.34
C THR A 102 -7.95 -1.51 6.52
N SER A 103 -8.91 -2.39 6.81
CA SER A 103 -9.81 -2.28 7.95
C SER A 103 -9.43 -3.20 9.11
N LEU A 104 -8.41 -4.05 8.98
CA LEU A 104 -8.00 -5.01 10.03
C LEU A 104 -7.36 -4.37 11.27
N PHE A 105 -6.66 -3.26 11.10
CA PHE A 105 -5.95 -2.57 12.19
C PHE A 105 -6.51 -1.17 12.38
N PRO A 106 -6.85 -0.75 13.62
CA PRO A 106 -7.39 0.58 13.89
C PRO A 106 -6.44 1.71 13.46
N GLU A 107 -5.13 1.49 13.53
CA GLU A 107 -4.08 2.41 13.09
C GLU A 107 -4.10 2.64 11.57
N TRP A 108 -4.76 1.79 10.79
CA TRP A 108 -4.93 1.95 9.35
C TRP A 108 -6.22 2.70 8.98
N TRP A 109 -6.99 3.15 9.97
CA TRP A 109 -8.21 3.92 9.77
C TRP A 109 -7.97 5.43 9.82
N GLN A 110 -6.78 5.85 10.25
CA GLN A 110 -6.35 7.24 10.32
C GLN A 110 -5.52 7.65 9.10
N LEU A 111 -5.45 8.96 8.87
CA LEU A 111 -4.65 9.54 7.81
C LEU A 111 -3.17 9.47 8.19
N SER A 112 -2.38 8.69 7.45
CA SER A 112 -0.94 8.55 7.68
C SER A 112 -0.14 8.86 6.42
N SER A 113 1.14 9.18 6.59
CA SER A 113 2.09 9.31 5.47
C SER A 113 2.16 8.01 4.67
N ALA A 114 2.19 6.86 5.37
CA ALA A 114 2.19 5.52 4.79
C ALA A 114 0.96 5.24 3.90
N LEU A 115 -0.23 5.65 4.33
CA LEU A 115 -1.45 5.52 3.53
C LEU A 115 -1.38 6.37 2.25
N ILE A 116 -0.83 7.59 2.32
CA ILE A 116 -0.71 8.46 1.14
C ILE A 116 0.27 7.85 0.12
N ILE A 117 1.45 7.41 0.57
CA ILE A 117 2.45 6.85 -0.33
C ILE A 117 2.02 5.52 -0.95
N ASN A 118 1.09 4.77 -0.34
CA ASN A 118 0.50 3.59 -0.96
C ASN A 118 -0.10 3.88 -2.34
N SER A 119 -0.76 5.03 -2.54
CA SER A 119 -1.25 5.45 -3.86
C SER A 119 -0.13 5.52 -4.90
N LEU A 120 0.98 6.14 -4.50
CA LEU A 120 2.14 6.33 -5.37
C LEU A 120 2.87 5.01 -5.62
N LEU A 121 3.02 4.16 -4.60
CA LEU A 121 3.66 2.85 -4.74
C LEU A 121 2.84 1.87 -5.58
N ALA A 122 1.50 1.92 -5.54
CA ALA A 122 0.66 1.18 -6.46
C ALA A 122 0.96 1.57 -7.93
N TRP A 123 1.17 2.86 -8.17
CA TRP A 123 1.53 3.37 -9.48
C TRP A 123 2.96 2.97 -9.89
N VAL A 124 3.95 3.05 -8.98
CA VAL A 124 5.32 2.55 -9.21
C VAL A 124 5.31 1.07 -9.58
N TRP A 125 4.58 0.24 -8.83
CA TRP A 125 4.45 -1.19 -9.15
C TRP A 125 3.84 -1.40 -10.54
N ALA A 126 2.84 -0.60 -10.94
CA ALA A 126 2.25 -0.67 -12.27
C ALA A 126 3.23 -0.26 -13.38
N MET A 127 4.04 0.79 -13.17
CA MET A 127 5.10 1.18 -14.11
C MET A 127 6.12 0.06 -14.30
N LEU A 128 6.62 -0.50 -13.19
CA LEU A 128 7.61 -1.57 -13.22
C LEU A 128 7.05 -2.86 -13.81
N SER A 129 5.79 -3.21 -13.54
CA SER A 129 5.15 -4.39 -14.13
C SER A 129 5.03 -4.33 -15.65
N ASN A 130 4.90 -3.12 -16.21
CA ASN A 130 4.87 -2.90 -17.65
C ASN A 130 6.25 -2.95 -18.30
N LEU A 131 7.34 -2.98 -17.53
CA LEU A 131 8.71 -2.89 -18.04
C LEU A 131 9.03 -4.00 -19.04
N PHE A 132 8.52 -5.23 -18.80
CA PHE A 132 8.80 -6.41 -19.62
C PHE A 132 8.57 -6.20 -21.12
N ASN A 133 7.49 -5.50 -21.50
CA ASN A 133 7.08 -5.32 -22.90
C ASN A 133 7.10 -3.84 -23.36
N ASN A 134 7.70 -2.93 -22.59
CA ASN A 134 7.64 -1.51 -22.92
C ASN A 134 8.70 -1.10 -23.96
N PRO A 135 8.32 -0.36 -25.03
CA PRO A 135 9.28 0.13 -26.02
C PRO A 135 10.19 1.26 -25.50
N ARG A 136 9.81 1.92 -24.39
CA ARG A 136 10.53 3.04 -23.75
C ARG A 136 10.88 2.71 -22.28
N PRO A 137 11.72 1.70 -22.03
CA PRO A 137 12.06 1.22 -20.69
C PRO A 137 12.73 2.29 -19.83
N LYS A 138 13.61 3.10 -20.44
CA LYS A 138 14.33 4.20 -19.78
C LYS A 138 13.37 5.20 -19.12
N THR A 139 12.30 5.58 -19.81
CA THR A 139 11.29 6.51 -19.27
C THR A 139 10.54 5.92 -18.09
N LEU A 140 10.12 4.66 -18.17
CA LEU A 140 9.43 3.99 -17.06
C LEU A 140 10.31 3.91 -15.82
N VAL A 141 11.58 3.55 -16.00
CA VAL A 141 12.53 3.36 -14.91
C VAL A 141 12.92 4.70 -14.27
N PHE A 142 13.11 5.75 -15.09
CA PHE A 142 13.28 7.12 -14.60
C PHE A 142 12.08 7.57 -13.76
N ASN A 143 10.86 7.41 -14.29
CA ASN A 143 9.64 7.84 -13.62
C ASN A 143 9.40 7.06 -12.32
N ALA A 144 9.69 5.75 -12.31
CA ALA A 144 9.62 4.95 -11.10
C ALA A 144 10.60 5.46 -10.03
N GLY A 145 11.86 5.73 -10.41
CA GLY A 145 12.86 6.32 -9.50
C GLY A 145 12.43 7.69 -8.97
N LEU A 146 11.90 8.55 -9.83
CA LEU A 146 11.40 9.88 -9.47
C LEU A 146 10.23 9.82 -8.49
N VAL A 147 9.26 8.93 -8.73
CA VAL A 147 8.12 8.78 -7.81
C VAL A 147 8.59 8.22 -6.46
N ILE A 148 9.55 7.28 -6.44
CA ILE A 148 10.11 6.77 -5.19
C ILE A 148 10.79 7.88 -4.37
N SER A 149 11.59 8.75 -4.97
CA SER A 149 12.18 9.88 -4.24
C SER A 149 11.16 10.94 -3.84
N LEU A 150 10.06 11.12 -4.57
CA LEU A 150 8.96 11.95 -4.07
C LEU A 150 8.24 11.31 -2.89
N THR A 151 8.09 9.98 -2.87
CA THR A 151 7.50 9.30 -1.70
C THR A 151 8.38 9.44 -0.45
N SER A 152 9.70 9.48 -0.60
CA SER A 152 10.60 9.64 0.55
C SER A 152 10.51 11.03 1.19
N PHE A 153 9.99 12.04 0.47
CA PHE A 153 9.67 13.35 1.04
C PHE A 153 8.38 13.34 1.90
N LEU A 154 7.52 12.34 1.73
CA LEU A 154 6.33 12.10 2.56
C LEU A 154 6.62 11.12 3.71
N TYR A 155 7.37 10.06 3.43
CA TYR A 155 7.78 9.06 4.41
C TYR A 155 9.13 8.48 4.00
N PHE A 156 10.20 8.88 4.68
CA PHE A 156 11.56 8.62 4.21
C PHE A 156 11.93 7.15 3.97
N PRO A 157 11.57 6.19 4.84
CA PRO A 157 11.90 4.79 4.63
C PRO A 157 11.37 4.21 3.31
N SER A 158 10.42 4.89 2.63
CA SER A 158 9.98 4.48 1.30
C SER A 158 11.09 4.53 0.24
N ILE A 159 12.21 5.22 0.48
CA ILE A 159 13.37 5.21 -0.41
C ILE A 159 13.88 3.78 -0.68
N CYS A 160 13.70 2.86 0.26
CA CYS A 160 14.05 1.44 0.12
C CYS A 160 13.32 0.74 -1.04
N PHE A 161 12.19 1.28 -1.52
CA PHE A 161 11.52 0.76 -2.72
C PHE A 161 12.36 0.94 -4.00
N ILE A 162 13.49 1.65 -3.97
CA ILE A 162 14.46 1.62 -5.07
C ILE A 162 14.96 0.18 -5.36
N LEU A 163 15.03 -0.67 -4.33
CA LEU A 163 15.37 -2.09 -4.48
C LEU A 163 14.37 -2.82 -5.40
N MET A 164 13.10 -2.39 -5.39
CA MET A 164 12.07 -2.92 -6.28
C MET A 164 12.35 -2.55 -7.76
N VAL A 165 12.90 -1.35 -8.02
CA VAL A 165 13.31 -0.93 -9.38
C VAL A 165 14.48 -1.77 -9.87
N PHE A 166 15.51 -1.96 -9.04
CA PHE A 166 16.65 -2.81 -9.39
C PHE A 166 16.23 -4.26 -9.62
N PHE A 167 15.36 -4.80 -8.78
CA PHE A 167 14.81 -6.13 -9.00
C PHE A 167 14.02 -6.21 -10.32
N ALA A 168 13.21 -5.19 -10.65
CA ALA A 168 12.49 -5.15 -11.92
C ALA A 168 13.44 -5.13 -13.12
N LEU A 169 14.55 -4.37 -13.06
CA LEU A 169 15.58 -4.34 -14.10
C LEU A 169 16.26 -5.69 -14.29
N ILE A 170 16.64 -6.36 -13.19
CA ILE A 170 17.28 -7.69 -13.23
C ILE A 170 16.31 -8.75 -13.76
N SER A 171 15.08 -8.74 -13.24
CA SER A 171 14.12 -9.82 -13.49
C SER A 171 13.42 -9.66 -14.82
N MET A 172 13.00 -8.44 -15.21
CA MET A 172 12.12 -8.25 -16.35
C MET A 172 12.84 -8.17 -17.68
N ARG A 173 14.08 -7.71 -17.74
CA ARG A 173 14.77 -7.43 -19.00
C ARG A 173 16.26 -7.83 -18.95
N PRO A 174 16.92 -8.00 -20.11
CA PRO A 174 18.36 -8.16 -20.16
C PRO A 174 19.08 -6.93 -19.58
N PHE A 175 20.26 -7.15 -19.02
CA PHE A 175 21.04 -6.08 -18.41
C PHE A 175 21.39 -4.98 -19.43
N ASN A 176 21.10 -3.74 -19.06
CA ASN A 176 21.48 -2.56 -19.82
C ASN A 176 21.91 -1.45 -18.86
N LEU A 177 23.21 -1.15 -18.82
CA LEU A 177 23.79 -0.17 -17.89
C LEU A 177 23.11 1.21 -17.98
N SER A 178 22.67 1.63 -19.18
CA SER A 178 21.96 2.90 -19.33
C SER A 178 20.66 2.95 -18.52
N GLU A 179 19.92 1.84 -18.43
CA GLU A 179 18.65 1.79 -17.69
C GLU A 179 18.89 1.89 -16.17
N TRP A 180 19.99 1.32 -15.68
CA TRP A 180 20.40 1.40 -14.28
C TRP A 180 20.80 2.83 -13.89
N ILE A 181 21.62 3.48 -14.72
CA ILE A 181 22.02 4.87 -14.51
C ILE A 181 20.78 5.77 -14.50
N ILE A 182 19.84 5.55 -15.44
CA ILE A 182 18.61 6.34 -15.53
C ILE A 182 17.69 6.12 -14.33
N ALA A 183 17.64 4.92 -13.75
CA ALA A 183 16.93 4.67 -12.49
C ALA A 183 17.46 5.55 -11.35
N ILE A 184 18.79 5.59 -11.21
CA ILE A 184 19.48 6.38 -10.19
C ILE A 184 19.27 7.87 -10.44
N LEU A 185 19.36 8.34 -11.69
CA LEU A 185 19.08 9.73 -12.05
C LEU A 185 17.64 10.11 -11.70
N GLY A 186 16.66 9.24 -11.95
CA GLY A 186 15.27 9.44 -11.54
C GLY A 186 15.15 9.66 -10.03
N LEU A 187 15.80 8.78 -9.24
CA LEU A 187 15.84 8.90 -7.79
C LEU A 187 16.49 10.22 -7.33
N LEU A 188 17.63 10.59 -7.90
CA LEU A 188 18.38 11.78 -7.50
C LEU A 188 17.70 13.09 -7.91
N THR A 189 16.85 13.09 -8.94
CA THR A 189 16.26 14.31 -9.52
C THR A 189 15.50 15.16 -8.49
N PRO A 190 14.53 14.63 -7.71
CA PRO A 190 13.84 15.44 -6.68
C PRO A 190 14.77 15.99 -5.60
N TYR A 191 15.78 15.20 -5.18
CA TYR A 191 16.78 15.66 -4.20
C TYR A 191 17.65 16.79 -4.75
N TYR A 192 18.08 16.68 -6.01
CA TYR A 192 18.83 17.74 -6.69
C TYR A 192 18.05 19.07 -6.69
N PHE A 193 16.77 19.04 -7.09
CA PHE A 193 15.94 20.25 -7.11
C PHE A 193 15.65 20.78 -5.70
N LEU A 194 15.39 19.91 -4.73
CA LEU A 194 15.19 20.31 -3.34
C LEU A 194 16.41 21.08 -2.82
N PHE A 195 17.60 20.51 -2.98
CA PHE A 195 18.83 21.13 -2.52
C PHE A 195 19.14 22.42 -3.30
N ALA A 196 18.99 22.44 -4.62
CA ALA A 196 19.19 23.66 -5.41
C ALA A 196 18.28 24.81 -4.93
N VAL A 197 17.01 24.54 -4.62
CA VAL A 197 16.09 25.55 -4.07
C VAL A 197 16.54 26.01 -2.68
N LEU A 198 16.96 25.10 -1.81
CA LEU A 198 17.48 25.46 -0.47
C LEU A 198 18.74 26.33 -0.56
N PHE A 199 19.61 26.07 -1.53
CA PHE A 199 20.81 26.86 -1.81
C PHE A 199 20.43 28.28 -2.21
N LEU A 200 19.56 28.41 -3.22
CA LEU A 200 19.12 29.70 -3.74
C LEU A 200 18.31 30.51 -2.71
N ALA A 201 17.61 29.84 -1.80
CA ALA A 201 16.87 30.48 -0.71
C ALA A 201 17.76 30.90 0.47
N GLY A 202 19.08 30.65 0.42
CA GLY A 202 20.01 30.97 1.50
C GLY A 202 19.87 30.08 2.75
N ASN A 203 19.11 28.99 2.66
CA ASN A 203 18.79 28.07 3.77
C ASN A 203 19.39 26.67 3.53
N TRP A 204 20.63 26.61 3.04
CA TRP A 204 21.28 25.34 2.76
C TRP A 204 21.59 24.57 4.04
N ASN A 205 20.67 23.65 4.40
CA ASN A 205 20.89 22.69 5.48
C ASN A 205 20.36 21.30 5.06
N PRO A 206 21.14 20.53 4.29
CA PRO A 206 20.72 19.22 3.78
C PRO A 206 20.37 18.22 4.90
N LEU A 207 21.04 18.31 6.05
CA LEU A 207 20.86 17.38 7.17
C LEU A 207 19.47 17.47 7.79
N THR A 208 18.80 18.62 7.68
CA THR A 208 17.40 18.77 8.13
C THR A 208 16.42 17.96 7.29
N TYR A 209 16.75 17.72 6.01
CA TYR A 209 15.86 17.06 5.04
C TYR A 209 16.29 15.62 4.71
N LEU A 210 17.48 15.22 5.17
CA LEU A 210 17.99 13.85 5.13
C LEU A 210 17.85 13.26 6.53
N PRO A 211 16.80 12.48 6.82
CA PRO A 211 16.63 11.91 8.15
C PRO A 211 17.72 10.90 8.45
N SER A 212 18.04 10.80 9.74
CA SER A 212 18.99 9.81 10.25
C SER A 212 18.44 8.40 10.04
N LEU A 213 19.26 7.51 9.47
CA LEU A 213 18.98 6.07 9.43
C LEU A 213 19.38 5.46 10.78
N SER A 214 18.40 4.94 11.50
CA SER A 214 18.58 4.15 12.71
C SER A 214 17.87 2.82 12.53
N VAL A 215 18.54 1.72 12.84
CA VAL A 215 17.88 0.40 12.87
C VAL A 215 17.41 0.18 14.29
N SER A 216 16.12 -0.09 14.44
CA SER A 216 15.52 -0.32 15.75
C SER A 216 14.62 -1.54 15.71
N ILE A 217 14.50 -2.21 16.85
CA ILE A 217 13.53 -3.30 17.01
C ILE A 217 12.20 -2.63 17.41
N PRO A 218 11.16 -2.70 16.57
CA PRO A 218 9.86 -2.14 16.91
C PRO A 218 9.32 -2.84 18.16
N LYS A 219 8.96 -2.06 19.19
CA LYS A 219 8.32 -2.57 20.41
C LYS A 219 6.81 -2.55 20.20
N PHE A 220 6.26 -3.70 19.81
CA PHE A 220 4.82 -3.85 19.67
C PHE A 220 4.16 -4.05 21.04
N GLN A 221 3.05 -3.37 21.29
CA GLN A 221 2.16 -3.77 22.36
C GLN A 221 1.41 -5.02 21.89
N TYR A 222 1.66 -6.14 22.55
CA TYR A 222 1.12 -7.44 22.20
C TYR A 222 -0.35 -7.53 22.64
N ASP A 223 -1.26 -7.16 21.74
CA ASP A 223 -2.69 -7.35 21.93
C ASP A 223 -3.16 -8.63 21.22
N MET A 224 -4.08 -9.37 21.84
CA MET A 224 -4.72 -10.55 21.27
C MET A 224 -5.40 -10.23 19.94
N TRP A 225 -5.99 -9.03 19.83
CA TRP A 225 -6.62 -8.54 18.59
C TRP A 225 -5.63 -8.45 17.43
N ALA A 226 -4.41 -7.96 17.69
CA ALA A 226 -3.37 -7.85 16.67
C ALA A 226 -2.97 -9.23 16.12
N TRP A 227 -2.85 -10.24 16.98
CA TRP A 227 -2.56 -11.62 16.53
C TRP A 227 -3.67 -12.20 15.67
N VAL A 228 -4.93 -12.00 16.03
CA VAL A 228 -6.07 -12.45 15.21
C VAL A 228 -6.06 -11.74 13.85
N ALA A 229 -5.80 -10.44 13.81
CA ALA A 229 -5.67 -9.68 12.56
C ALA A 229 -4.53 -10.21 11.67
N ILE A 230 -3.36 -10.51 12.27
CA ILE A 230 -2.22 -11.11 11.56
C ILE A 230 -2.60 -12.49 10.99
N VAL A 231 -3.28 -13.34 11.76
CA VAL A 231 -3.72 -14.67 11.28
C VAL A 231 -4.68 -14.53 10.10
N LEU A 232 -5.66 -13.61 10.19
CA LEU A 232 -6.59 -13.30 9.10
C LEU A 232 -5.87 -12.75 7.86
N LEU A 233 -4.76 -12.02 8.04
CA LEU A 233 -3.94 -11.52 6.94
C LEU A 233 -3.10 -12.63 6.29
N ILE A 234 -2.48 -13.50 7.09
CA ILE A 234 -1.49 -14.49 6.64
C ILE A 234 -2.16 -15.75 6.05
N ILE A 235 -3.26 -16.26 6.62
CA ILE A 235 -3.88 -17.50 6.12
C ILE A 235 -4.30 -17.39 4.65
N PRO A 236 -5.08 -16.39 4.20
CA PRO A 236 -5.48 -16.27 2.80
C PRO A 236 -4.28 -15.97 1.89
N PHE A 237 -3.23 -15.33 2.41
CA PHE A 237 -1.97 -15.14 1.70
C PHE A 237 -1.27 -16.48 1.44
N LEU A 238 -1.11 -17.35 2.43
CA LEU A 238 -0.48 -18.67 2.24
C LEU A 238 -1.29 -19.56 1.28
N ILE A 239 -2.62 -19.54 1.40
CA ILE A 239 -3.52 -20.24 0.46
C ILE A 239 -3.30 -19.75 -0.97
N SER A 240 -3.16 -18.43 -1.16
CA SER A 240 -2.93 -17.85 -2.49
C SER A 240 -1.58 -18.27 -3.06
N GLY A 241 -0.52 -18.33 -2.24
CA GLY A 241 0.80 -18.80 -2.65
C GLY A 241 0.74 -20.23 -3.20
N PHE A 242 0.00 -21.12 -2.52
CA PHE A 242 -0.24 -22.48 -3.01
C PHE A 242 -0.96 -22.49 -4.37
N TYR A 243 -2.05 -21.72 -4.52
CA TYR A 243 -2.79 -21.67 -5.78
C TYR A 243 -2.00 -21.03 -6.93
N ILE A 244 -1.22 -19.99 -6.67
CA ILE A 244 -0.34 -19.36 -7.67
C ILE A 244 0.69 -20.36 -8.13
N GLN A 245 1.36 -21.06 -7.19
CA GLN A 245 2.36 -22.07 -7.51
C GLN A 245 1.79 -23.20 -8.37
N ARG A 246 0.57 -23.69 -8.07
CA ARG A 246 -0.11 -24.72 -8.87
C ARG A 246 -0.41 -24.28 -10.30
N ASN A 247 -0.63 -22.98 -10.51
CA ASN A 247 -1.01 -22.42 -11.81
C ASN A 247 0.14 -21.70 -12.54
N ILE A 248 1.33 -21.60 -11.93
CA ILE A 248 2.43 -20.75 -12.43
C ILE A 248 2.88 -21.15 -13.83
N LEU A 249 2.89 -22.45 -14.15
CA LEU A 249 3.28 -22.95 -15.47
C LEU A 249 2.30 -22.58 -16.59
N LYS A 250 1.05 -22.27 -16.25
CA LYS A 250 0.01 -21.85 -17.20
C LYS A 250 0.02 -20.34 -17.47
N MET A 251 0.78 -19.58 -16.67
CA MET A 251 0.86 -18.12 -16.79
C MET A 251 1.89 -17.69 -17.82
N LEU A 252 1.62 -16.58 -18.51
CA LEU A 252 2.61 -15.91 -19.35
C LEU A 252 3.83 -15.48 -18.52
N ILE A 253 5.01 -15.42 -19.14
CA ILE A 253 6.26 -15.03 -18.48
C ILE A 253 6.13 -13.67 -17.79
N GLN A 254 5.52 -12.69 -18.45
CA GLN A 254 5.24 -11.37 -17.88
C GLN A 254 4.46 -11.48 -16.56
N VAL A 255 3.36 -12.24 -16.56
CA VAL A 255 2.49 -12.43 -15.38
C VAL A 255 3.26 -13.04 -14.21
N ARG A 256 4.10 -14.06 -14.48
CA ARG A 256 4.97 -14.66 -13.45
C ARG A 256 5.93 -13.65 -12.85
N LYS A 257 6.59 -12.84 -13.68
CA LYS A 257 7.52 -11.80 -13.23
C LYS A 257 6.80 -10.70 -12.44
N SER A 258 5.57 -10.34 -12.80
CA SER A 258 4.74 -9.42 -12.02
C SER A 258 4.37 -9.98 -10.64
N TRP A 259 4.10 -11.29 -10.53
CA TRP A 259 3.96 -11.95 -9.22
C TRP A 259 5.25 -11.93 -8.41
N SER A 260 6.41 -12.16 -9.04
CA SER A 260 7.69 -12.01 -8.34
C SER A 260 7.93 -10.58 -7.87
N LEU A 261 7.58 -9.58 -8.68
CA LEU A 261 7.71 -8.17 -8.32
C LEU A 261 6.82 -7.79 -7.13
N ILE A 262 5.59 -8.31 -7.07
CA ILE A 262 4.67 -8.03 -5.94
C ILE A 262 5.12 -8.73 -4.64
N LEU A 263 5.82 -9.87 -4.73
CA LEU A 263 6.47 -10.49 -3.57
C LEU A 263 7.65 -9.66 -3.07
N VAL A 264 8.48 -9.13 -3.98
CA VAL A 264 9.58 -8.24 -3.61
C VAL A 264 9.06 -6.95 -2.97
N TYR A 265 7.96 -6.39 -3.50
CA TYR A 265 7.25 -5.30 -2.84
C TYR A 265 6.94 -5.69 -1.38
N LEU A 266 6.26 -6.84 -1.16
CA LEU A 266 5.85 -7.27 0.16
C LEU A 266 7.04 -7.42 1.13
N ILE A 267 8.14 -8.01 0.68
CA ILE A 267 9.35 -8.17 1.48
C ILE A 267 9.91 -6.80 1.90
N ILE A 268 10.03 -5.86 0.96
CA ILE A 268 10.51 -4.51 1.26
C ILE A 268 9.56 -3.83 2.27
N ALA A 269 8.24 -3.90 2.06
CA ALA A 269 7.25 -3.31 2.94
C ALA A 269 7.27 -3.88 4.37
N LEU A 270 7.52 -5.18 4.52
CA LEU A 270 7.66 -5.83 5.83
C LEU A 270 8.93 -5.39 6.57
N LEU A 271 10.02 -5.13 5.84
CA LEU A 271 11.29 -4.71 6.40
C LEU A 271 11.33 -3.22 6.76
N ILE A 272 10.43 -2.41 6.20
CA ILE A 272 10.43 -0.95 6.39
C ILE A 272 10.35 -0.53 7.86
N PRO A 273 9.47 -1.10 8.72
CA PRO A 273 9.39 -0.65 10.12
C PRO A 273 10.57 -1.01 11.01
N PHE A 274 11.54 -1.79 10.50
CA PHE A 274 12.83 -1.98 11.17
C PHE A 274 13.80 -0.81 10.88
N ILE A 275 13.44 0.06 9.94
CA ILE A 275 14.18 1.26 9.52
C ILE A 275 13.51 2.48 10.16
N ASN A 276 14.18 3.03 11.15
CA ASN A 276 13.74 4.08 12.07
C ASN A 276 12.65 3.64 13.04
N PHE A 277 12.66 4.24 14.23
CA PHE A 277 11.77 3.87 15.33
C PHE A 277 10.30 4.07 14.96
N ALA A 278 9.61 2.94 14.77
CA ALA A 278 8.15 2.87 14.71
C ALA A 278 7.64 2.03 15.89
N SER A 279 6.78 2.62 16.71
CA SER A 279 6.13 1.93 17.84
C SER A 279 4.74 1.39 17.50
N SER A 280 4.26 1.59 16.27
CA SER A 280 2.88 1.26 15.86
C SER A 280 2.82 0.46 14.56
N PHE A 281 1.66 -0.20 14.33
CA PHE A 281 1.37 -0.94 13.10
C PHE A 281 1.08 -0.04 11.89
N GLU A 282 1.04 1.28 12.06
CA GLU A 282 0.64 2.26 11.05
C GLU A 282 1.39 2.08 9.72
N TYR A 283 2.70 1.85 9.77
CA TYR A 283 3.54 1.72 8.58
C TYR A 283 3.41 0.38 7.86
N TRP A 284 2.90 -0.67 8.51
CA TRP A 284 2.63 -1.95 7.83
C TRP A 284 1.43 -1.89 6.88
N ILE A 285 0.69 -0.78 6.84
CA ILE A 285 -0.31 -0.54 5.79
C ILE A 285 0.31 -0.60 4.39
N LEU A 286 1.61 -0.39 4.25
CA LEU A 286 2.33 -0.58 2.98
C LEU A 286 2.19 -2.00 2.43
N CYS A 287 2.05 -3.00 3.31
CA CYS A 287 1.84 -4.39 2.90
C CYS A 287 0.43 -4.65 2.32
N ALA A 288 -0.54 -3.73 2.52
CA ALA A 288 -1.92 -3.95 2.14
C ALA A 288 -2.10 -4.19 0.64
N LEU A 289 -1.33 -3.52 -0.21
CA LEU A 289 -1.39 -3.69 -1.68
C LEU A 289 -0.99 -5.12 -2.09
N PRO A 290 0.21 -5.62 -1.75
CA PRO A 290 0.54 -7.02 -2.03
C PRO A 290 -0.45 -8.00 -1.43
N PHE A 291 -0.81 -7.86 -0.15
CA PHE A 291 -1.76 -8.77 0.48
C PHE A 291 -3.10 -8.78 -0.26
N ALA A 292 -3.60 -7.64 -0.72
CA ALA A 292 -4.85 -7.58 -1.49
C ALA A 292 -4.77 -8.33 -2.82
N ALA A 293 -3.64 -8.23 -3.54
CA ALA A 293 -3.44 -8.99 -4.77
C ALA A 293 -3.43 -10.51 -4.53
N PHE A 294 -2.73 -10.95 -3.49
CA PHE A 294 -2.67 -12.35 -3.09
C PHE A 294 -4.03 -12.87 -2.60
N HIS A 295 -4.69 -12.14 -1.71
CA HIS A 295 -6.03 -12.48 -1.20
C HIS A 295 -7.05 -12.58 -2.34
N ALA A 296 -7.00 -11.69 -3.33
CA ALA A 296 -7.86 -11.77 -4.51
C ALA A 296 -7.72 -13.11 -5.24
N TYR A 297 -6.50 -13.63 -5.33
CA TYR A 297 -6.23 -14.92 -5.96
C TYR A 297 -6.85 -16.08 -5.17
N THR A 298 -6.78 -16.05 -3.82
CA THR A 298 -7.50 -16.99 -2.95
C THR A 298 -9.01 -16.92 -3.19
N TYR A 299 -9.59 -15.72 -3.22
CA TYR A 299 -11.03 -15.56 -3.44
C TYR A 299 -11.47 -16.02 -4.85
N PHE A 300 -10.57 -15.95 -5.83
CA PHE A 300 -10.85 -16.39 -7.19
C PHE A 300 -10.82 -17.92 -7.30
N TYR A 301 -9.75 -18.56 -6.82
CA TYR A 301 -9.44 -19.97 -7.05
C TYR A 301 -9.95 -20.95 -5.98
N ALA A 302 -10.49 -20.45 -4.87
CA ALA A 302 -11.07 -21.32 -3.84
C ALA A 302 -12.10 -22.30 -4.44
N GLU A 303 -11.76 -23.59 -4.47
CA GLU A 303 -12.56 -24.65 -5.09
C GLU A 303 -13.89 -24.86 -4.33
N LYS A 304 -13.84 -24.77 -2.99
CA LYS A 304 -15.01 -24.94 -2.13
C LYS A 304 -15.60 -23.57 -1.77
N LYS A 305 -16.85 -23.33 -2.17
CA LYS A 305 -17.58 -22.06 -1.90
C LYS A 305 -17.65 -21.69 -0.42
N TRP A 306 -17.69 -22.67 0.49
CA TRP A 306 -17.75 -22.40 1.93
C TRP A 306 -16.46 -21.77 2.47
N ILE A 307 -15.28 -22.14 1.96
CA ILE A 307 -14.00 -21.55 2.38
C ILE A 307 -14.00 -20.04 2.12
N LEU A 308 -14.49 -19.65 0.93
CA LEU A 308 -14.65 -18.26 0.53
C LEU A 308 -15.51 -17.47 1.51
N LEU A 309 -16.66 -18.05 1.88
CA LEU A 309 -17.63 -17.43 2.78
C LEU A 309 -17.06 -17.33 4.19
N VAL A 310 -16.43 -18.38 4.70
CA VAL A 310 -15.83 -18.40 6.04
C VAL A 310 -14.74 -17.33 6.15
N ILE A 311 -13.79 -17.28 5.23
CA ILE A 311 -12.72 -16.26 5.27
C ILE A 311 -13.32 -14.85 5.25
N HIS A 312 -14.24 -14.58 4.32
CA HIS A 312 -14.83 -13.26 4.18
C HIS A 312 -15.66 -12.82 5.39
N TRP A 313 -16.51 -13.70 5.92
CA TRP A 313 -17.34 -13.39 7.09
C TRP A 313 -16.52 -13.29 8.37
N LEU A 314 -15.46 -14.09 8.53
CA LEU A 314 -14.52 -13.92 9.65
C LEU A 314 -13.88 -12.53 9.64
N PHE A 315 -13.46 -12.05 8.48
CA PHE A 315 -12.98 -10.67 8.31
C PHE A 315 -14.04 -9.65 8.73
N ILE A 316 -15.26 -9.74 8.19
CA ILE A 316 -16.34 -8.78 8.50
C ILE A 316 -16.64 -8.79 10.00
N ILE A 317 -16.88 -9.97 10.59
CA ILE A 317 -17.23 -10.10 12.00
C ILE A 317 -16.11 -9.53 12.86
N PHE A 318 -14.86 -9.88 12.59
CA PHE A 318 -13.71 -9.35 13.32
C PHE A 318 -13.63 -7.82 13.24
N ILE A 319 -13.75 -7.24 12.04
CA ILE A 319 -13.69 -5.78 11.85
C ILE A 319 -14.86 -5.09 12.57
N LEU A 320 -16.08 -5.62 12.48
CA LEU A 320 -17.23 -5.06 13.19
C LEU A 320 -17.08 -5.16 14.71
N THR A 321 -16.53 -6.27 15.22
CA THR A 321 -16.23 -6.40 16.65
C THR A 321 -15.19 -5.37 17.10
N LEU A 322 -14.16 -5.10 16.30
CA LEU A 322 -13.19 -4.03 16.60
C LEU A 322 -13.84 -2.65 16.64
N ASN A 323 -14.72 -2.34 15.67
CA ASN A 323 -15.45 -1.07 15.63
C ASN A 323 -16.31 -0.85 16.88
N ILE A 324 -16.85 -1.94 17.49
CA ILE A 324 -17.69 -1.88 18.70
C ILE A 324 -16.84 -1.90 19.98
N TRP A 325 -15.73 -2.64 19.99
CA TRP A 325 -14.89 -2.82 21.18
C TRP A 325 -13.99 -1.61 21.48
N LEU A 326 -13.42 -0.97 20.46
CA LEU A 326 -12.60 0.25 20.62
C LEU A 326 -13.26 1.37 21.44
N PRO A 327 -14.54 1.74 21.19
CA PRO A 327 -15.21 2.75 22.01
C PRO A 327 -15.39 2.29 23.47
N ALA A 328 -15.62 1.00 23.72
CA ALA A 328 -15.85 0.46 25.06
C ALA A 328 -14.60 0.44 25.96
N VAL A 329 -13.40 0.56 25.39
CA VAL A 329 -12.12 0.60 26.14
C VAL A 329 -11.61 2.03 26.34
N LYS A 330 -12.01 2.97 25.47
CA LYS A 330 -11.55 4.37 25.51
C LYS A 330 -12.55 5.34 26.12
N GLY A 331 -13.82 4.97 26.25
CA GLY A 331 -14.84 5.67 27.05
C GLY A 331 -14.82 5.18 28.49
#